data_AF-E1ZB27-F1
#
_entry.id   AF-E1ZB27-F1
#
_cell.length_a   1.000
_cell.length_b   1.000
_cell.length_c   1.000
_cell.angle_alpha   90.00
_cell.angle_beta   90.00
_cell.angle_gamma   90.00
#
_symmetry.space_group_name_H-M   'P 1'
#
loop_
_entity.id
_entity.type
_entity.pdbx_description
1 polymer ?
#
loop_
_entity_poly.entity_id
_entity_poly.type
_entity_poly.pdbx_seq_one_letter_code
_entity_poly.pdbx_strand_id
1 'polypeptide(L)' 'MRSRGQDWLVDQLMRDGVVAHSDVERALRQTDRAHYVDSGIPLAYIYQAGGLLCCAAGTLVARAVQEK' A
#
# COMPACT_ATOMS: atom_id res chain seq x y z
N MET A 1 -4.49 2.21 -16.39
CA MET A 1 -5.89 2.22 -15.88
C MET A 1 -5.83 2.51 -14.40
N ARG A 2 -6.72 3.35 -13.87
CA ARG A 2 -6.78 3.67 -12.43
C ARG A 2 -7.48 2.52 -11.70
N SER A 3 -6.80 1.90 -10.74
CA SER A 3 -7.36 0.76 -9.99
C SER A 3 -8.27 1.23 -8.85
N ARG A 4 -9.49 0.67 -8.77
CA ARG A 4 -10.41 0.92 -7.66
C ARG A 4 -9.80 0.55 -6.29
N GLY A 5 -8.89 -0.42 -6.26
CA GLY A 5 -8.18 -0.81 -5.04
C GLY A 5 -7.16 0.23 -4.60
N GLN A 6 -6.44 0.84 -5.54
CA GLN A 6 -5.47 1.89 -5.25
C GLN A 6 -6.17 3.13 -4.68
N ASP A 7 -7.31 3.51 -5.24
CA ASP A 7 -8.10 4.63 -4.72
C ASP A 7 -8.58 4.38 -3.29
N TRP A 8 -9.08 3.17 -3.01
CA TRP A 8 -9.51 2.79 -1.66
C TRP A 8 -8.36 2.84 -0.64
N LEU A 9 -7.17 2.38 -1.01
CA LEU A 9 -5.98 2.44 -0.15
C LEU A 9 -5.60 3.89 0.16
N VAL A 10 -5.59 4.76 -0.86
CA VAL A 10 -5.27 6.19 -0.66
C VAL A 10 -6.30 6.86 0.24
N ASP A 11 -7.59 6.59 0.04
CA ASP A 11 -8.67 7.13 0.88
C ASP A 11 -8.51 6.68 2.34
N GLN A 12 -8.12 5.41 2.56
CA GLN A 12 -7.84 4.89 3.90
C GLN A 12 -6.66 5.62 4.54
N LEU A 13 -5.54 5.79 3.82
CA LEU A 13 -4.35 6.50 4.34
C LEU A 13 -4.63 7.98 4.64
N MET A 14 -5.52 8.62 3.89
CA MET A 14 -5.98 9.98 4.19
C MET A 14 -6.84 10.02 5.45
N ARG A 15 -7.78 9.08 5.60
CA ARG A 15 -8.61 8.96 6.81
C ARG A 15 -7.78 8.72 8.06
N ASP A 16 -6.74 7.91 7.93
CA ASP A 16 -5.81 7.58 9.01
C ASP A 16 -4.78 8.69 9.28
N GLY A 17 -4.81 9.79 8.50
CA GLY A 17 -3.92 10.95 8.66
C GLY A 17 -2.47 10.72 8.20
N VAL A 18 -2.18 9.57 7.59
CA VAL A 18 -0.85 9.23 7.04
C VAL A 18 -0.54 10.08 5.80
N VAL A 19 -1.55 10.30 4.95
CA VAL A 19 -1.45 11.16 3.77
C VAL A 19 -2.24 12.43 4.03
N ALA A 20 -1.51 13.52 4.29
CA ALA A 20 -2.10 14.83 4.53
C ALA A 20 -1.87 15.83 3.38
N HIS A 21 -0.87 15.58 2.52
CA HIS A 21 -0.47 16.51 1.47
C HIS A 21 -1.03 16.09 0.10
N SER A 22 -1.62 17.04 -0.62
CA SER A 22 -2.30 16.81 -1.92
C SER A 22 -1.36 16.26 -3.00
N ASP A 23 -0.08 16.67 -3.00
CA ASP A 23 0.91 16.11 -3.93
C ASP A 23 1.20 14.62 -3.67
N VAL A 24 1.22 14.20 -2.40
CA VAL A 24 1.43 12.80 -2.02
C VAL A 24 0.22 11.97 -2.41
N GLU A 25 -1.00 12.46 -2.13
CA GLU A 25 -2.24 11.84 -2.58
C GLU A 25 -2.23 11.64 -4.11
N ARG A 26 -1.90 12.70 -4.86
CA ARG A 26 -1.85 12.66 -6.32
C ARG A 26 -0.85 11.62 -6.83
N ALA A 27 0.35 11.60 -6.27
CA ALA A 27 1.39 10.63 -6.65
C ALA A 27 0.94 9.18 -6.38
N LEU A 28 0.32 8.93 -5.23
CA LEU A 28 -0.18 7.60 -4.86
C LEU A 28 -1.33 7.14 -5.76
N ARG A 29 -2.23 8.03 -6.18
CA ARG A 29 -3.33 7.68 -7.10
C ARG A 29 -2.85 7.40 -8.53
N GLN A 30 -1.72 7.96 -8.93
CA GLN A 30 -1.09 7.73 -10.24
C GLN A 30 -0.29 6.42 -10.30
N THR A 31 0.07 5.87 -9.14
CA THR A 31 0.92 4.68 -9.03
C THR A 31 0.09 3.49 -8.58
N ASP A 32 -0.08 2.49 -9.43
CA ASP A 32 -0.76 1.25 -9.02
C ASP A 32 0.21 0.32 -8.29
N ARG A 33 -0.06 0.08 -6.99
CA ARG A 33 0.74 -0.80 -6.14
C ARG A 33 0.85 -2.23 -6.70
N ALA A 34 -0.14 -2.70 -7.46
CA ALA A 34 -0.13 -4.04 -8.04
C ALA A 34 1.02 -4.29 -9.02
N HIS A 35 1.61 -3.23 -9.61
CA HIS A 35 2.75 -3.36 -10.51
C HIS A 35 4.09 -3.65 -9.80
N TYR A 36 4.14 -3.49 -8.47
CA TYR A 36 5.37 -3.60 -7.68
C TYR A 36 5.33 -4.73 -6.65
N VAL A 37 4.27 -5.55 -6.70
CA VAL A 37 4.05 -6.67 -5.80
C VAL A 37 4.13 -7.96 -6.62
N ASP A 38 4.65 -9.03 -6.00
CA ASP A 38 4.72 -10.35 -6.62
C ASP A 38 3.33 -10.82 -7.10
N SER A 39 3.28 -11.44 -8.28
CA SER A 39 2.04 -11.91 -8.91
C SER A 39 1.35 -13.02 -8.11
N GLY A 40 2.04 -13.65 -7.14
CA GLY A 40 1.47 -14.62 -6.21
C GLY A 40 0.60 -14.01 -5.10
N ILE A 41 0.61 -12.69 -4.90
CA ILE A 41 -0.18 -12.04 -3.84
C ILE A 41 -1.61 -11.76 -4.35
N PRO A 42 -2.66 -12.24 -3.66
CA PRO A 42 -4.03 -11.97 -4.09
C PRO A 42 -4.34 -10.47 -4.04
N LEU A 43 -5.08 -9.97 -5.03
CA LEU A 43 -5.44 -8.55 -5.19
C LEU A 43 -6.04 -7.92 -3.93
N ALA A 44 -6.80 -8.67 -3.14
CA ALA A 44 -7.39 -8.19 -1.88
C ALA A 44 -6.33 -7.77 -0.84
N TYR A 45 -5.16 -8.40 -0.84
CA TYR A 45 -4.06 -8.08 0.07
C TYR A 45 -3.16 -6.97 -0.47
N ILE A 46 -3.08 -6.79 -1.79
CA ILE A 46 -2.24 -5.75 -2.42
C ILE A 46 -2.60 -4.35 -1.91
N TYR A 47 -3.88 -4.06 -1.71
CA TYR A 47 -4.35 -2.73 -1.31
C TYR A 47 -4.63 -2.59 0.18
N GLN A 48 -4.26 -3.59 0.99
CA GLN A 48 -4.38 -3.47 2.44
C GLN A 48 -3.35 -2.49 3.00
N ALA A 49 -3.77 -1.62 3.93
CA ALA A 49 -2.86 -0.74 4.65
C ALA A 49 -1.98 -1.57 5.59
N GLY A 50 -0.78 -1.90 5.12
CA GLY A 50 0.14 -2.80 5.80
C GLY A 50 1.37 -3.11 4.95
N GLY A 51 2.43 -3.58 5.61
CA GLY A 51 3.61 -4.08 4.92
C GLY A 51 3.26 -5.30 4.08
N LEU A 52 3.64 -5.28 2.80
CA LEU A 52 3.70 -6.48 1.97
C LEU A 52 5.16 -6.89 1.90
N LEU A 53 5.45 -8.17 2.14
CA LEU A 53 6.76 -8.73 1.84
C LEU A 53 6.97 -8.64 0.33
N CYS A 54 7.67 -7.61 -0.11
CA CYS A 54 8.12 -7.51 -1.49
C CYS A 54 9.38 -8.37 -1.64
N CYS A 55 9.35 -9.31 -2.58
CA CYS A 55 10.45 -10.24 -2.86
C CYS A 55 11.78 -9.55 -3.22
N ALA A 56 11.77 -8.24 -3.52
CA ALA A 56 12.97 -7.48 -3.84
C ALA A 56 13.82 -7.06 -2.62
N ALA A 57 13.34 -7.26 -1.39
CA ALA A 57 14.11 -6.99 -0.19
C ALA A 57 14.06 -8.19 0.76
N GLY A 58 15.12 -9.00 0.76
CA GLY A 58 15.42 -9.97 1.81
C GLY A 58 15.76 -9.29 3.14
N THR A 59 14.93 -8.36 3.62
CA THR A 59 15.10 -7.68 4.91
C THR A 59 13.72 -7.35 5.50
N LEU A 60 13.38 -8.19 6.48
CA LEU A 60 12.35 -8.05 7.51
C LEU A 60 11.84 -6.61 7.75
N VAL A 61 10.60 -6.35 7.34
CA VAL A 61 9.70 -5.43 8.07
C VAL A 61 8.49 -6.24 8.53
N ALA A 62 8.77 -7.27 9.33
CA ALA A 62 7.78 -8.00 10.12
C ALA A 62 8.06 -7.75 11.60
N ARG A 63 8.02 -6.47 12.02
CA ARG A 63 8.08 -6.10 13.44
C ARG A 63 7.54 -4.69 13.68
N ALA A 64 6.23 -4.51 13.57
CA ALA A 64 5.60 -3.28 14.05
C ALA A 64 4.17 -3.44 14.60
N VAL A 65 3.56 -4.63 14.59
CA VAL A 65 2.18 -4.83 15.09
C VAL A 65 2.10 -6.05 15.99
N GLN A 66 3.04 -6.22 16.92
CA GLN A 66 2.92 -7.27 17.92
C GLN A 66 3.71 -7.01 19.21
N GLU A 67 3.62 -5.81 19.79
CA GLU A 67 3.88 -5.65 21.23
C GLU A 67 2.79 -4.73 21.82
N LYS A 68 1.87 -5.36 22.56
CA LYS A 68 1.16 -4.77 23.69
C LYS A 68 1.92 -5.15 24.96
#